data_AF-A0A5T9X2X9-F1
#
_entry.id   AF-A0A5T9X2X9-F1
#
_cell.length_a   1.000
_cell.length_b   1.000
_cell.length_c   1.000
_cell.angle_alpha   90.00
_cell.angle_beta   90.00
_cell.angle_gamma   90.00
#
_symmetry.space_group_name_H-M   'P 1'
#
loop_
_entity.id
_entity.type
_entity.pdbx_description
1 polymer ?
#
loop_
_entity_poly.entity_id
_entity_poly.type
_entity_poly.pdbx_seq_one_letter_code
_entity_poly.pdbx_strand_id
1 'polypeptide(L)' 'NAQGFLIIDENISEMDKTIYEDDNIKKKFYFCMIDGSHALCGAGSLIRKIDNQLIDFTPYILKSLESMEIGVN' A
#
# COMPACT_ATOMS: atom_id res chain seq x y z
N ASN A 1 -10.44 -1.18 -20.22
CA ASN A 1 -10.12 -0.32 -19.07
C ASN A 1 -9.89 -1.19 -17.87
N ALA A 2 -8.70 -1.04 -17.28
CA ALA A 2 -8.39 -1.69 -16.01
C ALA A 2 -9.35 -1.18 -14.92
N GLN A 3 -9.77 -2.06 -14.04
CA GLN A 3 -10.54 -1.73 -12.84
C GLN A 3 -9.67 -2.00 -11.63
N GLY A 4 -9.80 -1.19 -10.57
CA GLY A 4 -9.00 -1.41 -9.39
C GLY A 4 -9.51 -0.71 -8.16
N PHE A 5 -8.89 -1.05 -7.04
CA PHE A 5 -9.11 -0.40 -5.76
C PHE A 5 -7.77 -0.23 -5.02
N LEU A 6 -7.72 0.79 -4.17
CA LEU A 6 -6.69 1.01 -3.17
C LEU A 6 -7.41 1.28 -1.86
N ILE A 7 -6.94 0.65 -0.79
CA ILE A 7 -7.41 0.94 0.55
C ILE A 7 -6.19 1.20 1.43
N ILE A 8 -6.24 2.34 2.13
CA ILE A 8 -5.31 2.69 3.19
C ILE A 8 -6.05 2.45 4.50
N ASP A 9 -5.50 1.59 5.34
CA ASP A 9 -6.07 1.21 6.62
C ASP A 9 -5.13 1.65 7.75
N GLU A 10 -5.66 2.52 8.62
CA GLU A 10 -4.99 3.03 9.82
C GLU A 10 -5.46 2.29 11.08
N ASN A 11 -6.46 1.41 10.98
CA ASN A 11 -6.96 0.60 12.08
C ASN A 11 -6.12 -0.68 12.25
N ILE A 12 -4.90 -0.50 12.75
CA ILE A 12 -3.92 -1.58 12.91
C ILE A 12 -4.24 -2.42 14.14
N SER A 13 -4.37 -3.73 13.93
CA SER A 13 -4.55 -4.73 14.99
C SER A 13 -3.21 -5.31 15.48
N GLU A 14 -3.20 -5.98 16.63
CA GLU A 14 -2.03 -6.76 17.09
C GLU A 14 -1.66 -7.89 16.12
N MET A 15 -2.63 -8.41 15.36
CA MET A 15 -2.38 -9.41 14.33
C MET A 15 -1.57 -8.81 13.16
N ASP A 16 -1.83 -7.56 12.79
CA ASP A 16 -1.09 -6.88 11.72
C ASP A 16 0.39 -6.74 12.08
N LYS A 17 0.70 -6.36 13.33
CA LYS A 17 2.10 -6.28 13.82
C LYS A 17 2.82 -7.61 13.68
N THR A 18 2.14 -8.70 13.98
CA THR A 18 2.67 -10.07 13.81
C THR A 18 2.88 -10.42 12.33
N ILE A 19 1.90 -10.16 11.46
CA ILE A 19 1.97 -10.50 10.02
C ILE A 19 3.09 -9.73 9.31
N TYR A 20 3.26 -8.45 9.66
CA TYR A 20 4.25 -7.59 9.01
C TYR A 20 5.60 -7.56 9.73
N GLU A 21 5.74 -8.28 10.85
CA GLU A 21 6.94 -8.28 11.71
C GLU A 21 7.42 -6.86 12.07
N ASP A 22 6.47 -5.94 12.30
CA ASP A 22 6.75 -4.53 12.57
C ASP A 22 5.82 -3.97 13.65
N ASP A 23 6.34 -3.82 14.87
CA ASP A 23 5.61 -3.21 15.99
C ASP A 23 5.29 -1.71 15.78
N ASN A 24 5.94 -1.07 14.81
CA ASN A 24 5.75 0.34 14.50
C ASN A 24 4.76 0.57 13.36
N ILE A 25 4.15 -0.48 12.82
CA ILE A 25 3.11 -0.35 11.81
C ILE A 25 1.95 0.47 12.38
N LYS A 26 1.63 1.57 11.71
CA LYS A 26 0.50 2.46 12.03
C LYS A 26 -0.48 2.60 10.88
N LYS A 27 -0.07 2.12 9.70
CA LYS A 27 -0.81 2.28 8.47
C LYS A 27 -0.38 1.18 7.51
N LYS A 28 -1.34 0.49 6.93
CA LYS A 28 -1.13 -0.48 5.86
C LYS A 28 -1.89 -0.04 4.62
N PHE A 29 -1.45 -0.52 3.47
CA PHE A 29 -2.19 -0.40 2.24
C PHE A 29 -2.41 -1.78 1.64
N TYR A 30 -3.47 -1.88 0.84
CA TYR A 30 -3.65 -2.98 -0.09
C TYR A 30 -4.34 -2.47 -1.34
N PHE A 31 -3.91 -2.98 -2.48
CA PHE A 31 -4.45 -2.58 -3.78
C PHE A 31 -4.54 -3.78 -4.71
N CYS A 32 -5.43 -3.67 -5.68
CA CYS A 32 -5.48 -4.55 -6.84
C CYS A 32 -5.92 -3.73 -8.05
N MET A 33 -5.24 -3.97 -9.18
CA MET A 33 -5.64 -3.56 -10.51
C MET A 33 -5.87 -4.80 -11.36
N ILE A 34 -6.96 -4.82 -12.12
CA ILE A 34 -7.42 -5.95 -12.91
C ILE A 34 -7.64 -5.47 -14.34
N ASP A 35 -7.05 -6.16 -15.31
CA ASP A 35 -7.27 -5.94 -16.74
C ASP A 35 -7.47 -7.28 -17.47
N GLY A 36 -8.73 -7.57 -17.83
CA GLY A 36 -9.13 -8.85 -18.38
C GLY A 36 -8.77 -10.01 -17.44
N SER A 37 -7.84 -10.87 -17.87
CA SER A 37 -7.34 -12.01 -17.09
C SER A 37 -6.08 -11.72 -16.28
N HIS A 38 -5.60 -10.47 -16.27
CA HIS A 38 -4.38 -10.07 -15.57
C HIS A 38 -4.71 -9.26 -14.32
N ALA A 39 -3.93 -9.47 -13.25
CA ALA A 39 -4.07 -8.72 -12.01
C ALA A 39 -2.70 -8.32 -11.46
N LEU A 40 -2.60 -7.07 -11.01
CA LEU A 40 -1.48 -6.56 -10.22
C LEU A 40 -2.01 -6.16 -8.85
N CYS A 41 -1.64 -6.92 -7.83
CA CYS A 41 -2.06 -6.70 -6.45
C CYS A 41 -0.86 -6.58 -5.53
N GLY A 42 -1.03 -5.86 -4.43
CA GLY A 42 -0.01 -5.78 -3.40
C GLY A 42 -0.59 -5.28 -2.08
N ALA A 43 0.11 -5.58 -1.00
CA ALA A 43 -0.18 -5.08 0.33
C ALA A 43 1.12 -4.82 1.10
N GLY A 44 1.07 -3.95 2.10
CA GLY A 44 2.24 -3.65 2.91
C GLY A 44 2.02 -2.58 3.96
N SER A 45 2.98 -2.43 4.86
CA SER A 45 3.07 -1.27 5.75
C SER A 45 3.48 -0.02 4.97
N LEU A 46 2.78 1.09 5.22
CA LEU A 46 3.13 2.41 4.71
C LEU A 46 4.11 3.16 5.62
N ILE A 47 4.30 2.71 6.87
CA ILE A 47 5.32 3.25 7.77
C ILE A 47 6.47 2.25 7.84
N ARG A 48 7.71 2.68 7.59
CA ARG A 48 8.89 1.84 7.81
C ARG A 48 9.95 2.55 8.63
N LYS A 49 10.67 1.76 9.41
CA LYS A 49 11.84 2.22 10.15
C LYS A 49 13.10 2.10 9.27
N ILE A 50 13.68 3.24 8.89
CA ILE A 50 14.94 3.33 8.13
C ILE A 50 15.88 4.23 8.92
N ASP A 51 17.13 3.78 9.16
CA ASP A 51 18.13 4.52 9.93
C ASP A 51 17.59 5.06 11.27
N ASN A 52 16.80 4.23 11.94
CA ASN A 52 16.14 4.53 13.23
C ASN A 52 15.08 5.64 13.18
N GLN A 53 14.67 6.09 12.00
CA GLN A 53 13.58 7.03 11.78
C GLN A 53 12.36 6.33 11.18
N LEU A 54 11.16 6.73 11.61
CA LEU A 54 9.91 6.26 11.02
C LEU A 54 9.56 7.16 9.83
N ILE A 55 9.49 6.57 8.64
CA ILE A 55 9.18 7.27 7.39
C ILE A 55 7.79 6.84 6.92
N ASP A 56 6.95 7.82 6.60
CA ASP A 56 5.63 7.60 5.98
C ASP A 56 5.74 7.59 4.46
N PHE A 57 5.49 6.43 3.86
CA PHE A 57 5.51 6.21 2.41
C PHE A 57 4.18 6.47 1.71
N THR A 58 3.11 6.81 2.45
CA THR A 58 1.79 7.16 1.88
C THR A 58 1.88 8.11 0.67
N PRO A 59 2.57 9.27 0.73
CA PRO A 59 2.61 10.19 -0.40
C PRO A 59 3.30 9.62 -1.64
N TYR A 60 4.28 8.73 -1.46
CA TYR A 60 5.00 8.11 -2.58
C TYR A 60 4.13 7.06 -3.27
N ILE A 61 3.40 6.26 -2.51
CA ILE A 61 2.47 5.26 -3.06
C ILE A 61 1.31 5.94 -3.78
N LEU A 62 0.69 6.96 -3.18
CA LEU A 62 -0.39 7.71 -3.83
C LEU A 62 0.06 8.32 -5.16
N LYS A 63 1.22 8.99 -5.18
CA LYS A 63 1.79 9.56 -6.40
C LYS A 63 2.11 8.51 -7.46
N SER A 64 2.58 7.33 -7.05
CA SER A 64 2.86 6.22 -7.96
C SER A 64 1.57 5.72 -8.61
N LEU A 65 0.49 5.56 -7.84
CA LEU A 65 -0.79 5.11 -8.33
C LEU A 65 -1.48 6.13 -9.25
N GLU A 66 -1.42 7.42 -8.90
CA GLU A 66 -1.86 8.50 -9.80
C GLU A 66 -1.14 8.43 -11.16
N SER A 67 0.17 8.18 -11.15
CA SER A 67 0.94 8.05 -12.40
C SER A 67 0.57 6.79 -13.21
N MET A 68 0.15 5.72 -12.54
CA MET A 68 -0.35 4.52 -13.19
C MET A 68 -1.70 4.79 -13.85
N GLU A 69 -2.63 5.48 -13.19
CA GLU A 69 -3.92 5.89 -13.77
C GLU A 69 -3.75 6.76 -15.03
N ILE A 70 -2.79 7.69 -15.02
CA ILE A 70 -2.46 8.54 -16.18
C ILE A 70 -1.90 7.72 -17.36
N GLY A 71 -1.24 6.58 -17.08
CA GLY A 71 -0.65 5.69 -18.08
C GLY A 71 -1.59 4.64 -18.67
N VAL A 72 -2.82 4.48 -18.16
CA VAL A 72 -3.82 3.50 -18.66
C VAL A 72 -4.77 4.08 -19.72
N ASN A 73 -4.41 5.20 -20.35
CA ASN A 73 -5.17 5.82 -21.44
C ASN A 73 -4.96 5.13 -22.80
#